data_AF-A0A1R0GQM1-F1
#
_entry.id   AF-A0A1R0GQM1-F1
#
_cell.length_a   1.000
_cell.length_b   1.000
_cell.length_c   1.000
_cell.angle_alpha   90.00
_cell.angle_beta   90.00
_cell.angle_gamma   90.00
#
_symmetry.space_group_name_H-M   'P 1'
#
loop_
_entity.id
_entity.type
_entity.pdbx_description
1 polymer ?
#
loop_
_entity_poly.entity_id
_entity_poly.type
_entity_poly.pdbx_seq_one_letter_code
_entity_poly.pdbx_strand_id
1 'polypeptide(L)'
;MDPNWASQLLEIYGIELEMYSNLERTHDLERSYSQCIQINSAVPHPKLMGLVRETGGKIFARKSTQYHLSPPFSLSIVIFFKLLENWDKALSEFFESFKCYEEAGSPSMIKILKYLILVGLLSGSTVSLFDTPETKSYENNPEILIVNSLASAYQSQDLDSFNNIINTNPEVLENDPFMKMYVSDISRSMQNLILVTITKPYSRVPLTHLAASLGVDDVVEMLANAIMDGQLPGFIDEQDMVYTAVP
;
A
#
# COMPACT_ATOMS: atom_id res chain seq x y z
N MET A 1 14.22 -27.33 -25.73
CA MET A 1 13.38 -27.22 -24.53
C MET A 1 11.94 -27.29 -24.99
N ASP A 2 11.25 -28.39 -24.74
CA ASP A 2 9.86 -28.58 -25.21
C ASP A 2 8.92 -27.52 -24.60
N PRO A 3 8.09 -26.80 -25.37
CA PRO A 3 7.22 -25.76 -24.82
C PRO A 3 6.31 -26.24 -23.67
N ASN A 4 5.99 -27.54 -23.65
CA ASN A 4 5.10 -28.17 -22.68
C ASN A 4 5.73 -28.30 -21.27
N TRP A 5 7.04 -28.56 -21.14
CA TRP A 5 7.67 -28.67 -19.80
C TRP A 5 7.70 -27.33 -19.09
N ALA A 6 7.92 -26.24 -19.82
CA ALA A 6 7.97 -24.90 -19.25
C ALA A 6 6.59 -24.48 -18.71
N SER A 7 5.53 -24.79 -19.46
CA SER A 7 4.15 -24.53 -19.03
C SER A 7 3.74 -25.38 -17.82
N GLN A 8 4.02 -26.69 -17.83
CA GLN A 8 3.73 -27.58 -16.68
C GLN A 8 4.51 -27.18 -15.43
N LEU A 9 5.78 -26.79 -15.59
CA LEU A 9 6.60 -26.32 -14.49
C LEU A 9 6.04 -25.03 -13.88
N LEU A 10 5.55 -24.11 -14.72
CA LEU A 10 4.93 -22.88 -14.24
C LEU A 10 3.63 -23.17 -13.47
N GLU A 11 2.85 -24.17 -13.87
CA GLU A 11 1.65 -24.60 -13.14
C GLU A 11 2.00 -25.13 -11.74
N ILE A 12 3.04 -25.97 -11.63
CA ILE A 12 3.55 -26.46 -10.35
C ILE A 12 3.96 -25.29 -9.45
N TYR A 13 4.73 -24.35 -9.99
CA TYR A 13 5.12 -23.17 -9.23
C TYR A 13 3.91 -22.29 -8.85
N GLY A 14 2.88 -22.20 -9.68
CA GLY A 14 1.63 -21.51 -9.34
C GLY A 14 0.99 -22.07 -8.08
N ILE A 15 0.93 -23.40 -7.96
CA ILE A 15 0.41 -24.08 -6.77
C ILE A 15 1.32 -23.83 -5.56
N GLU A 16 2.65 -23.88 -5.73
CA GLU A 16 3.59 -23.57 -4.65
C GLU A 16 3.42 -22.13 -4.13
N LEU A 17 3.26 -21.15 -5.03
CA LEU A 17 3.07 -19.75 -4.66
C LEU A 17 1.77 -19.56 -3.85
N GLU A 18 0.67 -20.18 -4.27
CA GLU A 18 -0.60 -20.13 -3.53
C GLU A 18 -0.48 -20.78 -2.15
N MET A 19 0.19 -21.95 -2.08
CA MET A 19 0.46 -22.64 -0.82
C MET A 19 1.30 -21.77 0.13
N TYR A 20 2.43 -21.22 -0.33
CA TYR A 20 3.29 -20.37 0.51
C TYR A 20 2.61 -19.06 0.89
N SER A 21 1.73 -18.52 0.03
CA SER A 21 0.93 -17.34 0.34
C SER A 21 -0.03 -17.62 1.49
N ASN A 22 -0.69 -18.78 1.49
CA ASN A 22 -1.61 -19.18 2.56
C ASN A 22 -0.89 -19.54 3.87
N LEU A 23 0.35 -20.03 3.78
CA LEU A 23 1.20 -20.34 4.93
C LEU A 23 2.01 -19.14 5.45
N GLU A 24 1.86 -17.97 4.82
CA GLU A 24 2.60 -16.74 5.15
C GLU A 24 4.14 -16.89 5.17
N ARG A 25 4.68 -17.86 4.41
CA ARG A 25 6.13 -18.12 4.32
C ARG A 25 6.78 -17.21 3.28
N THR A 26 7.09 -15.98 3.68
CA THR A 26 7.58 -14.92 2.79
C THR A 26 8.90 -15.26 2.08
N HIS A 27 9.89 -15.82 2.78
CA HIS A 27 11.19 -16.16 2.19
C HIS A 27 11.09 -17.22 1.08
N ASP A 28 10.29 -18.27 1.31
CA ASP A 28 10.12 -19.35 0.33
C ASP A 28 9.29 -18.89 -0.87
N LEU A 29 8.30 -18.03 -0.62
CA LEU A 29 7.49 -17.40 -1.65
C LEU A 29 8.34 -16.52 -2.59
N GLU A 30 9.28 -15.74 -2.05
CA GLU A 30 10.23 -14.95 -2.84
C GLU A 30 11.15 -15.82 -3.71
N ARG A 31 11.60 -16.95 -3.16
CA ARG A 31 12.44 -17.90 -3.86
C ARG A 31 11.68 -18.51 -5.04
N SER A 32 10.47 -19.02 -4.81
CA SER A 32 9.63 -19.61 -5.86
C SER A 32 9.28 -18.56 -6.93
N TYR A 33 8.94 -17.33 -6.56
CA TYR A 33 8.66 -16.25 -7.52
C TYR A 33 9.89 -15.92 -8.39
N SER A 34 11.07 -15.84 -7.78
CA SER A 34 12.32 -15.61 -8.53
C SER A 34 12.61 -16.72 -9.54
N GLN A 35 12.26 -17.97 -9.21
CA GLN A 35 12.35 -19.10 -10.12
C GLN A 35 11.32 -19.00 -11.26
N CYS A 36 10.09 -18.54 -10.99
CA CYS A 36 9.07 -18.33 -12.03
C CYS A 36 9.50 -17.33 -13.10
N ILE A 37 10.07 -16.19 -12.71
CA ILE A 37 10.47 -15.13 -13.65
C ILE A 37 11.57 -15.60 -14.61
N GLN A 38 12.43 -16.52 -14.18
CA GLN A 38 13.52 -17.05 -15.01
C GLN A 38 13.03 -18.02 -16.09
N ILE A 39 11.79 -18.53 -15.98
CA ILE A 39 11.22 -19.47 -16.93
C ILE A 39 10.70 -18.70 -18.14
N ASN A 40 11.42 -18.82 -19.25
CA ASN A 40 11.01 -18.22 -20.51
C ASN A 40 10.04 -19.18 -21.24
N SER A 41 8.76 -19.16 -20.87
CA SER A 41 7.72 -19.88 -21.61
C SER A 41 7.24 -19.06 -22.80
N ALA A 42 7.09 -19.70 -23.96
CA ALA A 42 6.66 -19.03 -25.19
C ALA A 42 5.20 -18.53 -25.12
N VAL A 43 4.32 -19.21 -24.39
CA VAL A 43 2.92 -18.81 -24.16
C VAL A 43 2.42 -19.38 -22.83
N PRO A 44 2.65 -18.71 -21.70
CA PRO A 44 2.05 -19.10 -20.43
C PRO A 44 0.55 -18.76 -20.40
N HIS A 45 -0.27 -19.54 -19.69
CA HIS A 45 -1.71 -19.29 -19.58
C HIS A 45 -1.97 -17.94 -18.85
N PRO A 46 -2.80 -17.02 -19.39
CA PRO A 46 -2.97 -15.67 -18.83
C PRO A 46 -3.35 -15.66 -17.34
N LYS A 47 -4.27 -16.54 -16.91
CA LYS A 47 -4.63 -16.67 -15.49
C LYS A 47 -3.46 -17.03 -14.56
N LEU A 48 -2.55 -17.90 -15.02
CA LEU A 48 -1.39 -18.33 -14.23
C LEU A 48 -0.35 -17.20 -14.16
N MET A 49 -0.13 -16.49 -15.27
CA MET A 49 0.69 -15.27 -15.26
C MET A 49 0.10 -14.20 -14.35
N GLY A 50 -1.22 -14.01 -14.36
CA GLY A 50 -1.93 -13.13 -13.45
C GLY A 50 -1.61 -13.43 -11.99
N LEU A 51 -1.63 -14.71 -11.60
CA LEU A 51 -1.31 -15.15 -10.22
C LEU A 51 0.16 -14.93 -9.85
N VAL A 52 1.09 -15.25 -10.75
CA VAL A 52 2.53 -15.04 -10.53
C VAL A 52 2.82 -13.55 -10.34
N ARG A 53 2.26 -12.70 -11.20
CA ARG A 53 2.40 -11.23 -11.14
C ARG A 53 1.73 -10.64 -9.91
N GLU A 54 0.53 -11.10 -9.54
CA GLU A 54 -0.15 -10.71 -8.28
C GLU A 54 0.75 -11.00 -7.08
N THR A 55 1.37 -12.19 -7.06
CA THR A 55 2.25 -12.60 -5.98
C THR A 55 3.52 -11.74 -5.94
N GLY A 56 4.08 -11.42 -7.11
CA GLY A 56 5.18 -10.46 -7.27
C GLY A 56 4.85 -9.09 -6.67
N GLY A 57 3.70 -8.53 -7.02
CA GLY A 57 3.22 -7.25 -6.47
C GLY A 57 3.12 -7.28 -4.94
N LYS A 58 2.59 -8.37 -4.36
CA LYS A 58 2.49 -8.53 -2.90
C LYS A 58 3.86 -8.63 -2.21
N ILE A 59 4.82 -9.30 -2.83
CA ILE A 59 6.21 -9.39 -2.31
C ILE A 59 6.83 -8.00 -2.23
N PHE A 60 6.77 -7.24 -3.33
CA PHE A 60 7.38 -5.91 -3.38
C PHE A 60 6.72 -4.97 -2.38
N ALA A 61 5.39 -5.00 -2.27
CA ALA A 61 4.65 -4.23 -1.27
C ALA A 61 5.07 -4.59 0.17
N ARG A 62 5.19 -5.88 0.51
CA ARG A 62 5.65 -6.33 1.84
C ARG A 62 7.08 -5.91 2.15
N LYS A 63 7.97 -6.00 1.16
CA LYS A 63 9.36 -5.54 1.31
C LYS A 63 9.39 -4.06 1.65
N SER A 64 8.55 -3.24 1.03
CA SER A 64 8.45 -1.83 1.37
C SER A 64 8.06 -1.59 2.83
N THR A 65 7.04 -2.29 3.35
CA THR A 65 6.62 -2.11 4.75
C THR A 65 7.66 -2.62 5.75
N GLN A 66 8.43 -3.66 5.40
CA GLN A 66 9.47 -4.20 6.28
C GLN A 66 10.58 -3.18 6.60
N TYR A 67 10.94 -2.31 5.65
CA TYR A 67 11.91 -1.23 5.90
C TYR A 67 11.32 -0.10 6.77
N HIS A 68 9.99 0.01 6.90
CA HIS A 68 9.33 1.02 7.73
C HIS A 68 9.34 0.65 9.22
N LEU A 69 9.25 -0.64 9.58
CA LEU A 69 9.17 -1.10 10.99
C LEU A 69 10.51 -1.16 11.72
N SER A 70 11.65 -1.01 11.03
CA SER A 70 12.97 -1.02 11.66
C SER A 70 13.88 0.06 11.05
N PRO A 71 13.74 1.33 11.45
CA PRO A 71 14.68 2.37 11.04
C PRO A 71 15.95 2.28 11.91
N PRO A 72 17.13 1.92 11.36
CA PRO A 72 18.38 2.15 12.08
C PRO A 72 18.69 3.65 12.06
N PHE A 73 18.25 4.40 13.08
CA PHE A 73 18.75 5.71 13.57
C PHE A 73 19.20 6.82 12.59
N SER A 74 18.90 6.71 11.30
CA SER A 74 19.10 7.72 10.28
C SER A 74 18.29 7.25 9.07
N LEU A 75 17.24 7.99 8.72
CA LEU A 75 16.54 7.83 7.46
C LEU A 75 17.53 8.18 6.34
N SER A 76 18.39 7.23 5.97
CA SER A 76 19.34 7.44 4.88
C SER A 76 18.51 7.66 3.62
N ILE A 77 18.78 8.73 2.88
CA ILE A 77 18.06 9.10 1.64
C ILE A 77 17.96 7.89 0.68
N VAL A 78 18.95 7.00 0.73
CA VAL A 78 19.03 5.74 -0.01
C VAL A 78 17.90 4.75 0.34
N ILE A 79 17.51 4.64 1.62
CA ILE A 79 16.41 3.78 2.06
C ILE A 79 15.07 4.36 1.59
N PHE A 80 14.90 5.68 1.69
CA PHE A 80 13.71 6.38 1.17
C PHE A 80 13.55 6.17 -0.34
N PHE A 81 14.62 6.31 -1.13
CA PHE A 81 14.58 6.03 -2.57
C PHE A 81 14.27 4.56 -2.88
N LYS A 82 14.81 3.62 -2.10
CA LYS A 82 14.55 2.18 -2.28
C LYS A 82 13.11 1.78 -1.90
N LEU A 83 12.51 2.48 -0.95
CA LEU A 83 11.09 2.33 -0.61
C LEU A 83 10.20 2.71 -1.79
N LEU A 84 10.42 3.89 -2.37
CA LEU A 84 9.69 4.37 -3.54
C LEU A 84 9.85 3.41 -4.74
N GLU A 85 11.08 2.94 -4.99
CA GLU A 85 11.36 2.00 -6.08
C GLU A 85 10.59 0.67 -5.94
N ASN A 86 10.41 0.16 -4.73
CA ASN A 86 9.67 -1.08 -4.51
C ASN A 86 8.16 -0.90 -4.70
N TRP A 87 7.60 0.25 -4.33
CA TRP A 87 6.19 0.55 -4.59
C TRP A 87 5.90 0.70 -6.08
N ASP A 88 6.79 1.36 -6.84
CA ASP A 88 6.65 1.48 -8.30
C ASP A 88 6.70 0.10 -8.98
N LYS A 89 7.61 -0.78 -8.53
CA LYS A 89 7.67 -2.17 -9.00
C LYS A 89 6.40 -2.94 -8.66
N ALA A 90 5.89 -2.80 -7.44
CA ALA A 90 4.65 -3.43 -7.03
C ALA A 90 3.48 -2.99 -7.92
N LEU A 91 3.37 -1.68 -8.18
CA LEU A 91 2.35 -1.09 -9.04
C LEU A 91 2.43 -1.65 -10.46
N SER A 92 3.63 -1.72 -11.05
CA SER A 92 3.84 -2.31 -12.37
C SER A 92 3.44 -3.78 -12.42
N GLU A 93 3.80 -4.59 -11.41
CA GLU A 93 3.45 -6.02 -11.36
C GLU A 93 1.93 -6.23 -11.20
N PHE A 94 1.26 -5.41 -10.38
CA PHE A 94 -0.20 -5.45 -10.25
C PHE A 94 -0.91 -5.03 -11.54
N PHE A 95 -0.39 -4.04 -12.25
CA PHE A 95 -0.97 -3.62 -13.53
C PHE A 95 -0.85 -4.70 -14.61
N GLU A 96 0.32 -5.36 -14.71
CA GLU A 96 0.49 -6.51 -15.62
C GLU A 96 -0.36 -7.72 -15.20
N SER A 97 -0.52 -7.95 -13.89
CA SER A 97 -1.45 -8.96 -13.36
C SER A 97 -2.89 -8.68 -13.77
N PHE A 98 -3.32 -7.41 -13.71
CA PHE A 98 -4.66 -6.98 -14.11
C PHE A 98 -4.93 -7.30 -15.59
N LYS A 99 -4.02 -6.93 -16.50
CA LYS A 99 -4.14 -7.26 -17.94
C LYS A 99 -4.28 -8.77 -18.16
N CYS A 100 -3.45 -9.56 -17.48
CA CYS A 100 -3.49 -11.02 -17.56
C CYS A 100 -4.84 -11.60 -17.10
N TYR A 101 -5.45 -11.03 -16.05
CA TYR A 101 -6.77 -11.45 -15.57
C TYR A 101 -7.93 -10.97 -16.46
N GLU A 102 -7.80 -9.80 -17.07
CA GLU A 102 -8.75 -9.28 -18.07
C GLU A 102 -8.77 -10.17 -19.32
N GLU A 103 -7.60 -10.51 -19.87
CA GLU A 103 -7.47 -11.47 -20.98
C GLU A 103 -8.06 -12.84 -20.64
N ALA A 104 -7.94 -13.26 -19.38
CA ALA A 104 -8.51 -14.52 -18.89
C ALA A 104 -10.01 -14.44 -18.55
N GLY A 105 -10.61 -13.24 -18.54
CA GLY A 105 -12.00 -13.02 -18.09
C GLY A 105 -12.24 -13.43 -16.63
N SER A 106 -11.23 -13.32 -15.75
CA SER A 106 -11.31 -13.80 -14.38
C SER A 106 -11.90 -12.74 -13.43
N PRO A 107 -12.81 -13.12 -12.51
CA PRO A 107 -13.36 -12.16 -11.53
C PRO A 107 -12.31 -11.59 -10.57
N SER A 108 -11.14 -12.22 -10.45
CA SER A 108 -10.00 -11.72 -9.67
C SER A 108 -9.50 -10.35 -10.13
N MET A 109 -9.87 -9.88 -11.34
CA MET A 109 -9.53 -8.53 -11.82
C MET A 109 -9.99 -7.43 -10.85
N ILE A 110 -11.17 -7.57 -10.22
CA ILE A 110 -11.72 -6.57 -9.29
C ILE A 110 -10.83 -6.49 -8.04
N LYS A 111 -10.37 -7.65 -7.55
CA LYS A 111 -9.45 -7.74 -6.43
C LYS A 111 -8.13 -7.03 -6.74
N ILE A 112 -7.55 -7.25 -7.93
CA ILE A 112 -6.30 -6.60 -8.33
C ILE A 112 -6.45 -5.08 -8.49
N LEU A 113 -7.59 -4.61 -9.04
CA LEU A 113 -7.86 -3.18 -9.14
C LEU A 113 -7.89 -2.51 -7.76
N LYS A 114 -8.49 -3.15 -6.74
CA LYS A 114 -8.44 -2.64 -5.36
C LYS A 114 -7.00 -2.50 -4.86
N TYR A 115 -6.14 -3.49 -5.12
CA TYR A 115 -4.73 -3.45 -4.73
C TYR A 115 -3.95 -2.37 -5.49
N LEU A 116 -4.27 -2.16 -6.77
CA LEU A 116 -3.65 -1.13 -7.60
C LEU A 116 -3.89 0.27 -7.02
N ILE A 117 -5.15 0.57 -6.64
CA ILE A 117 -5.51 1.87 -6.04
C ILE A 117 -4.81 2.04 -4.69
N LEU A 118 -4.82 1.01 -3.86
CA LEU A 118 -4.17 1.02 -2.55
C LEU A 118 -2.65 1.28 -2.65
N VAL A 119 -1.97 0.57 -3.55
CA VAL A 119 -0.53 0.73 -3.79
C VAL A 119 -0.22 2.09 -4.41
N GLY A 120 -1.08 2.59 -5.32
CA GLY A 120 -0.95 3.94 -5.87
C GLY A 120 -1.09 5.05 -4.83
N LEU A 121 -1.91 4.86 -3.80
CA LEU A 121 -1.99 5.78 -2.66
C LEU A 121 -0.71 5.74 -1.81
N LEU A 122 -0.14 4.56 -1.60
CA LEU A 122 1.08 4.37 -0.80
C LEU A 122 2.35 4.87 -1.51
N SER A 123 2.43 4.76 -2.84
CA SER A 123 3.52 5.34 -3.63
C SER A 123 3.44 6.87 -3.70
N GLY A 124 2.34 7.47 -3.27
CA GLY A 124 2.07 8.91 -3.42
C GLY A 124 1.77 9.32 -4.86
N SER A 125 1.67 8.37 -5.80
CA SER A 125 1.31 8.64 -7.19
C SER A 125 -0.22 8.61 -7.32
N THR A 126 -0.86 9.76 -7.14
CA THR A 126 -2.30 9.94 -7.36
C THR A 126 -2.67 10.05 -8.84
N VAL A 127 -1.88 9.43 -9.73
CA VAL A 127 -2.25 9.34 -11.15
C VAL A 127 -3.56 8.59 -11.20
N SER A 128 -4.59 9.19 -11.81
CA SER A 128 -5.91 8.59 -11.94
C SER A 128 -5.74 7.26 -12.66
N LEU A 129 -5.78 6.18 -11.88
CA LEU A 129 -5.69 4.81 -12.36
C LEU A 129 -6.82 4.47 -13.34
N PHE A 130 -7.83 5.36 -13.46
CA PHE A 130 -8.95 5.28 -14.37
C PHE A 130 -8.79 6.11 -15.64
N ASP A 131 -7.63 6.69 -15.93
CA ASP A 131 -7.43 7.42 -17.19
C ASP A 131 -7.41 6.46 -18.39
N THR A 132 -6.99 5.21 -18.15
CA THR A 132 -6.96 4.12 -19.12
C THR A 132 -8.36 3.57 -19.41
N PRO A 133 -8.73 3.32 -20.68
CA PRO A 133 -10.05 2.79 -21.04
C PRO A 133 -10.35 1.42 -20.41
N GLU A 134 -9.33 0.62 -20.14
CA GLU A 134 -9.40 -0.70 -19.51
C GLU A 134 -10.00 -0.63 -18.10
N THR A 135 -9.61 0.39 -17.35
CA THR A 135 -10.04 0.61 -15.96
C THR A 135 -11.37 1.34 -15.85
N LYS A 136 -11.72 2.21 -16.82
CA LYS A 136 -12.98 2.98 -16.83
C LYS A 136 -14.23 2.10 -16.82
N SER A 137 -14.16 0.93 -17.47
CA SER A 137 -15.29 0.00 -17.53
C SER A 137 -15.71 -0.54 -16.16
N TYR A 138 -14.81 -0.49 -15.17
CA TYR A 138 -15.02 -1.02 -13.83
C TYR A 138 -15.27 0.05 -12.77
N GLU A 139 -15.29 1.32 -13.15
CA GLU A 139 -15.47 2.45 -12.23
C GLU A 139 -16.82 2.39 -11.49
N ASN A 140 -17.87 1.87 -12.14
CA ASN A 140 -19.21 1.75 -11.55
C ASN A 140 -19.37 0.56 -10.58
N ASN A 141 -18.34 -0.25 -10.37
CA ASN A 141 -18.42 -1.36 -9.43
C ASN A 141 -18.46 -0.83 -7.98
N PRO A 142 -19.40 -1.31 -7.14
CA PRO A 142 -19.54 -0.81 -5.77
C PRO A 142 -18.26 -0.92 -4.93
N GLU A 143 -17.50 -2.00 -5.08
CA GLU A 143 -16.25 -2.17 -4.33
C GLU A 143 -15.17 -1.17 -4.76
N ILE A 144 -15.11 -0.87 -6.06
CA ILE A 144 -14.14 0.07 -6.64
C ILE A 144 -14.49 1.50 -6.27
N LEU A 145 -15.78 1.86 -6.25
CA LEU A 145 -16.24 3.17 -5.80
C LEU A 145 -15.84 3.46 -4.35
N ILE A 146 -15.89 2.47 -3.46
CA ILE A 146 -15.47 2.62 -2.05
C ILE A 146 -13.97 2.98 -1.99
N VAL A 147 -13.13 2.24 -2.71
CA VAL A 147 -11.66 2.46 -2.70
C VAL A 147 -11.29 3.77 -3.41
N ASN A 148 -12.02 4.15 -4.47
CA ASN A 148 -11.83 5.44 -5.13
C ASN A 148 -12.28 6.62 -4.26
N SER A 149 -13.39 6.47 -3.53
CA SER A 149 -13.83 7.47 -2.55
C SER A 149 -12.79 7.64 -1.45
N LEU A 150 -12.18 6.54 -0.98
CA LEU A 150 -11.06 6.55 -0.03
C LEU A 150 -9.86 7.30 -0.60
N ALA A 151 -9.51 7.08 -1.87
CA ALA A 151 -8.45 7.82 -2.55
C ALA A 151 -8.74 9.32 -2.62
N SER A 152 -9.98 9.72 -2.92
CA SER A 152 -10.39 11.12 -2.98
C SER A 152 -10.36 11.81 -1.61
N ALA A 153 -10.73 11.10 -0.54
CA ALA A 153 -10.64 11.59 0.84
C ALA A 153 -9.17 11.79 1.26
N TYR A 154 -8.29 10.87 0.87
CA TYR A 154 -6.85 10.99 1.10
C TYR A 154 -6.26 12.23 0.41
N GLN A 155 -6.60 12.45 -0.86
CA GLN A 155 -6.16 13.64 -1.62
C GLN A 155 -6.67 14.94 -1.01
N SER A 156 -7.91 14.94 -0.52
CA SER A 156 -8.54 16.11 0.12
C SER A 156 -8.09 16.32 1.56
N GLN A 157 -7.28 15.42 2.13
CA GLN A 157 -6.84 15.43 3.53
C GLN A 157 -8.01 15.44 4.54
N ASP A 158 -9.13 14.80 4.18
CA ASP A 158 -10.33 14.72 5.03
C ASP A 158 -10.38 13.42 5.84
N LEU A 159 -9.92 13.47 7.10
CA LEU A 159 -9.86 12.31 8.00
C LEU A 159 -11.24 11.79 8.38
N ASP A 160 -12.23 12.67 8.55
CA ASP A 160 -13.56 12.27 8.99
C ASP A 160 -14.24 11.44 7.90
N SER A 161 -14.20 11.92 6.66
CA SER A 161 -14.70 11.15 5.51
C SER A 161 -13.93 9.83 5.34
N PHE A 162 -12.61 9.85 5.51
CA PHE A 162 -11.78 8.64 5.42
C PHE A 162 -12.18 7.58 6.46
N ASN A 163 -12.29 7.96 7.73
CA ASN A 163 -12.68 7.07 8.82
C ASN A 163 -14.12 6.58 8.67
N ASN A 164 -15.04 7.43 8.22
CA ASN A 164 -16.42 7.04 7.94
C ASN A 164 -16.51 5.98 6.84
N ILE A 165 -15.71 6.10 5.77
CA ILE A 165 -15.67 5.12 4.68
C ILE A 165 -15.17 3.76 5.19
N ILE A 166 -14.13 3.74 6.01
CA ILE A 166 -13.58 2.52 6.62
C ILE A 166 -14.62 1.83 7.50
N ASN A 167 -15.25 2.58 8.41
CA ASN A 167 -16.22 2.04 9.36
C ASN A 167 -17.52 1.58 8.69
N THR A 168 -17.91 2.19 7.57
CA THR A 168 -19.13 1.82 6.84
C THR A 168 -18.95 0.58 5.98
N ASN A 169 -17.73 0.29 5.52
CA ASN A 169 -17.45 -0.78 4.55
C ASN A 169 -16.39 -1.79 5.03
N PRO A 170 -16.55 -2.39 6.23
CA PRO A 170 -15.58 -3.37 6.73
C PRO A 170 -15.47 -4.59 5.82
N GLU A 171 -16.54 -4.94 5.09
CA GLU A 171 -16.55 -6.11 4.20
C GLU A 171 -15.54 -6.03 3.05
N VAL A 172 -15.23 -4.82 2.56
CA VAL A 172 -14.31 -4.62 1.43
C VAL A 172 -12.87 -4.43 1.90
N LEU A 173 -12.69 -3.85 3.09
CA LEU A 173 -11.39 -3.39 3.59
C LEU A 173 -10.79 -4.30 4.67
N GLU A 174 -11.62 -4.88 5.55
CA GLU A 174 -11.14 -5.72 6.67
C GLU A 174 -11.14 -7.22 6.36
N ASN A 175 -12.05 -7.69 5.49
CA ASN A 175 -12.10 -9.11 5.11
C ASN A 175 -10.90 -9.53 4.25
N ASP A 176 -10.25 -8.59 3.56
CA ASP A 176 -9.06 -8.87 2.76
C ASP A 176 -7.80 -8.65 3.62
N PRO A 177 -7.01 -9.70 3.92
CA PRO A 177 -5.82 -9.57 4.76
C PRO A 177 -4.77 -8.61 4.20
N PHE A 178 -4.67 -8.50 2.87
CA PHE A 178 -3.75 -7.58 2.23
C PHE A 178 -4.22 -6.14 2.40
N MET A 179 -5.50 -5.85 2.11
CA MET A 179 -6.05 -4.50 2.27
C MET A 179 -5.92 -4.01 3.73
N LYS A 180 -6.32 -4.86 4.68
CA LYS A 180 -6.31 -4.52 6.12
C LYS A 180 -4.94 -4.03 6.59
N MET A 181 -3.86 -4.68 6.15
CA MET A 181 -2.50 -4.35 6.54
C MET A 181 -2.09 -2.95 6.07
N TYR A 182 -2.48 -2.55 4.87
CA TYR A 182 -2.08 -1.27 4.29
C TYR A 182 -3.04 -0.13 4.58
N VAL A 183 -4.32 -0.41 4.85
CA VAL A 183 -5.29 0.62 5.25
C VAL A 183 -4.83 1.30 6.54
N SER A 184 -4.27 0.55 7.50
CA SER A 184 -3.67 1.13 8.70
C SER A 184 -2.45 2.01 8.38
N ASP A 185 -1.63 1.61 7.43
CA ASP A 185 -0.44 2.37 7.01
C ASP A 185 -0.85 3.68 6.32
N ILE A 186 -1.86 3.64 5.46
CA ILE A 186 -2.41 4.83 4.78
C ILE A 186 -3.03 5.80 5.81
N SER A 187 -3.79 5.28 6.78
CA SER A 187 -4.37 6.09 7.85
C SER A 187 -3.29 6.84 8.64
N ARG A 188 -2.22 6.12 9.04
CA ARG A 188 -1.06 6.73 9.72
C ARG A 188 -0.36 7.78 8.85
N SER A 189 -0.16 7.50 7.57
CA SER A 189 0.43 8.45 6.61
C SER A 189 -0.40 9.74 6.50
N MET A 190 -1.73 9.61 6.39
CA MET A 190 -2.65 10.73 6.31
C MET A 190 -2.63 11.58 7.59
N GLN A 191 -2.67 10.92 8.75
CA GLN A 191 -2.57 11.60 10.05
C GLN A 191 -1.25 12.35 10.19
N ASN A 192 -0.12 11.78 9.76
CA ASN A 192 1.17 12.47 9.76
C ASN A 192 1.16 13.71 8.85
N LEU A 193 0.58 13.58 7.65
CA LEU A 193 0.47 14.70 6.70
C LEU A 193 -0.36 15.86 7.28
N ILE A 194 -1.45 15.52 7.97
CA ILE A 194 -2.34 16.49 8.62
C ILE A 194 -1.70 17.09 9.87
N LEU A 195 -1.01 16.29 10.67
CA LEU A 195 -0.22 16.76 11.81
C LEU A 195 0.77 17.84 11.36
N VAL A 196 1.52 17.60 10.28
CA VAL A 196 2.45 18.59 9.70
C VAL A 196 1.72 19.84 9.21
N THR A 197 0.56 19.67 8.61
CA THR A 197 -0.22 20.79 8.06
C THR A 197 -0.83 21.67 9.17
N ILE A 198 -1.36 21.05 10.23
CA ILE A 198 -1.95 21.73 11.38
C ILE A 198 -0.87 22.39 12.22
N THR A 199 0.32 21.80 12.38
CA THR A 199 1.38 22.38 13.22
C THR A 199 2.14 23.54 12.57
N LYS A 200 2.27 23.57 11.23
CA LYS A 200 2.98 24.64 10.48
C LYS A 200 2.61 26.09 10.86
N PRO A 201 1.32 26.48 10.98
CA PRO A 201 0.96 27.86 11.29
C PRO A 201 1.14 28.26 12.77
N TYR A 202 1.44 27.33 13.69
CA TYR A 202 1.49 27.61 15.12
C TYR A 202 2.91 27.50 15.70
N SER A 203 3.25 28.41 16.60
CA SER A 203 4.49 28.33 17.37
C SER A 203 4.37 27.40 18.59
N ARG A 204 3.16 27.28 19.16
CA ARG A 204 2.85 26.37 20.28
C ARG A 204 1.45 25.79 20.08
N VAL A 205 1.29 24.47 20.23
CA VAL A 205 -0.01 23.78 20.11
C VAL A 205 -0.19 22.77 21.22
N PRO A 206 -1.32 22.79 21.96
CA PRO A 206 -1.61 21.78 22.96
C PRO A 206 -1.87 20.41 22.32
N LEU A 207 -1.34 19.35 22.94
CA LEU A 207 -1.45 17.99 22.44
C LEU A 207 -2.92 17.51 22.38
N THR A 208 -3.77 18.00 23.28
CA THR A 208 -5.21 17.69 23.29
C THR A 208 -5.94 18.19 22.04
N HIS A 209 -5.52 19.34 21.49
CA HIS A 209 -6.08 19.85 20.25
C HIS A 209 -5.65 19.02 19.05
N LEU A 210 -4.38 18.62 19.01
CA LEU A 210 -3.86 17.73 17.96
C LEU A 210 -4.53 16.35 18.01
N ALA A 211 -4.73 15.79 19.21
CA ALA A 211 -5.41 14.52 19.44
C ALA A 211 -6.84 14.55 18.90
N ALA A 212 -7.58 15.61 19.25
CA ALA A 212 -8.95 15.80 18.79
C ALA A 212 -9.04 15.97 17.26
N SER A 213 -8.10 16.69 16.64
CA SER A 213 -8.09 16.90 15.19
C SER A 213 -7.66 15.66 14.39
N LEU A 214 -6.85 14.77 14.98
CA LEU A 214 -6.37 13.55 14.32
C LEU A 214 -7.25 12.33 14.61
N GLY A 215 -8.11 12.41 15.62
CA GLY A 215 -8.94 11.29 16.08
C GLY A 215 -8.13 10.19 16.77
N VAL A 216 -7.03 10.54 17.45
CA VAL A 216 -6.10 9.60 18.09
C VAL A 216 -5.98 9.93 19.58
N ASP A 217 -5.94 8.90 20.43
CA ASP A 217 -5.83 9.06 21.89
C ASP A 217 -4.41 9.50 22.32
N ASP A 218 -3.37 9.02 21.65
CA ASP A 218 -1.97 9.36 21.94
C ASP A 218 -1.23 9.88 20.68
N VAL A 219 -0.85 11.16 20.71
CA VAL A 219 -0.15 11.85 19.62
C VAL A 219 1.35 11.96 19.89
N VAL A 220 1.82 11.59 21.09
CA VAL A 220 3.20 11.79 21.53
C VAL A 220 4.15 10.98 20.67
N GLU A 221 3.84 9.70 20.44
CA GLU A 221 4.67 8.83 19.61
C GLU A 221 4.76 9.34 18.15
N MET A 222 3.65 9.79 17.59
CA MET A 222 3.61 10.32 16.22
C MET A 222 4.43 11.62 16.10
N LEU A 223 4.29 12.54 17.05
CA LEU A 223 5.08 13.76 17.10
C LEU A 223 6.57 13.48 17.31
N ALA A 224 6.92 12.56 18.20
CA ALA A 224 8.30 12.17 18.45
C ALA A 224 8.94 11.62 17.17
N ASN A 225 8.25 10.72 16.46
CA ASN A 225 8.71 10.18 15.18
C ASN A 225 8.87 11.29 14.13
N ALA A 226 7.89 12.19 13.99
CA ALA A 226 7.95 13.29 13.03
C ALA A 226 9.08 14.31 13.33
N ILE A 227 9.40 14.55 14.60
CA ILE A 227 10.54 15.38 15.03
C ILE A 227 11.86 14.66 14.74
N MET A 228 11.97 13.37 15.07
CA MET A 228 13.17 12.57 14.78
C MET A 228 13.45 12.45 13.29
N ASP A 229 12.41 12.31 12.47
CA ASP A 229 12.51 12.28 11.01
C ASP A 229 12.82 13.65 10.39
N GLY A 230 12.86 14.71 11.20
CA GLY A 230 13.14 16.09 10.76
C GLY A 230 12.01 16.70 9.94
N GLN A 231 10.82 16.11 9.92
CA GLN A 231 9.64 16.67 9.25
C GLN A 231 9.04 17.84 10.04
N LEU A 232 9.22 17.84 11.36
CA LEU A 232 8.74 18.86 12.28
C LEU A 232 9.90 19.46 13.09
N PRO A 233 10.26 20.74 12.89
CA PRO A 233 11.22 21.41 13.74
C PRO A 233 10.54 21.80 15.07
N GLY A 234 10.85 21.08 16.13
CA GLY A 234 10.19 21.31 17.42
C GLY A 234 10.67 20.40 18.53
N PHE A 235 10.12 20.62 19.72
CA PHE A 235 10.21 19.69 20.85
C PHE A 235 8.86 19.57 21.54
N ILE A 236 8.68 18.46 22.25
CA ILE A 236 7.48 18.18 23.04
C ILE A 236 7.77 18.60 24.47
N ASP A 237 6.91 19.44 25.05
CA ASP A 237 6.94 19.77 26.47
C ASP A 237 5.95 18.85 27.20
N GLU A 238 6.47 17.82 27.88
CA GLU A 238 5.67 16.84 28.63
C GLU A 238 5.02 17.43 29.89
N GLN A 239 5.53 18.54 30.43
CA GLN A 239 4.94 19.16 31.63
C GLN A 239 3.69 19.96 31.27
N ASP A 240 3.79 20.76 30.21
CA ASP A 240 2.69 21.58 29.70
C ASP A 240 1.77 20.80 28.74
N MET A 241 2.18 19.61 28.29
CA MET A 241 1.50 18.82 27.24
C MET A 241 1.29 19.63 25.96
N VAL A 242 2.36 20.28 25.49
CA VAL A 242 2.36 21.20 24.34
C VAL A 242 3.51 20.88 23.39
N TYR A 243 3.24 20.87 22.09
CA TYR A 243 4.26 20.92 21.06
C TYR A 243 4.72 22.37 20.85
N THR A 244 6.03 22.62 20.90
CA THR A 244 6.63 23.93 20.64
C THR A 244 7.51 23.85 19.40
N ALA A 245 7.17 24.65 18.39
CA ALA A 245 7.94 24.73 17.15
C ALA A 245 9.25 25.51 17.37
N VAL A 246 10.34 25.01 16.80
CA VAL A 246 11.62 25.72 16.75
C VAL A 246 11.67 26.52 15.44
N PRO A 247 12.01 27.82 15.48
CA PRO A 247 12.10 28.66 14.29
C PRO A 247 13.22 28.26 13.32
#